data_AF-A0A412T746-F1
#
_entry.id   AF-A0A412T746-F1
#
_cell.length_a   1.000
_cell.length_b   1.000
_cell.length_c   1.000
_cell.angle_alpha   90.00
_cell.angle_beta   90.00
_cell.angle_gamma   90.00
#
_symmetry.space_group_name_H-M   'P 1'
#
loop_
_entity.id
_entity.type
_entity.pdbx_description
1 polymer ?
#
loop_
_entity_poly.entity_id
_entity_poly.type
_entity_poly.pdbx_seq_one_letter_code
_entity_poly.pdbx_strand_id
1 'polypeptide(L)' 'MKMLVESLKRMYKKGTLTKEQISERVAKGSISADEYEYITGEKFSGGDTE' A
#
# COMPACT_ATOMS: atom_id res chain seq x y z
N MET A 1 4.78 10.73 10.28
CA MET A 1 4.27 9.66 9.38
C MET A 1 5.47 8.99 8.71
N LYS A 2 5.46 7.66 8.51
CA LYS A 2 6.62 6.88 8.05
C LYS A 2 7.08 7.34 6.64
N MET A 3 8.33 7.74 6.47
CA MET A 3 8.92 8.17 5.18
C MET A 3 8.66 7.17 4.03
N LEU A 4 8.55 5.87 4.37
CA LEU A 4 8.27 4.79 3.43
C LEU A 4 6.92 4.94 2.73
N VAL A 5 5.83 5.18 3.48
CA VAL A 5 4.47 5.28 2.94
C VAL A 5 4.33 6.45 1.98
N GLU A 6 4.91 7.60 2.33
CA GLU A 6 4.92 8.77 1.46
C GLU A 6 5.69 8.53 0.16
N SER A 7 6.81 7.81 0.23
CA SER A 7 7.58 7.42 -0.94
C SER A 7 6.78 6.47 -1.85
N LEU A 8 6.14 5.46 -1.27
CA LEU A 8 5.28 4.52 -2.00
C LEU A 8 4.11 5.24 -2.69
N LYS A 9 3.47 6.21 -2.01
CA LYS A 9 2.41 7.03 -2.60
C LYS A 9 2.90 7.84 -3.80
N ARG A 10 4.09 8.44 -3.70
CA ARG A 10 4.71 9.15 -4.84
C ARG A 10 5.03 8.21 -6.00
N MET A 11 5.55 7.02 -5.71
CA MET A 11 5.86 6.01 -6.73
C MET A 11 4.59 5.43 -7.39
N TYR A 12 3.54 5.18 -6.62
CA TYR A 12 2.22 4.75 -7.11
C TYR A 12 1.60 5.83 -8.02
N LYS A 13 1.60 7.10 -7.58
CA LYS A 13 1.14 8.23 -8.42
C LYS A 13 1.95 8.41 -9.71
N LYS A 14 3.23 8.04 -9.70
CA LYS A 14 4.09 8.04 -10.90
C LYS A 14 3.84 6.82 -11.82
N GLY A 15 3.03 5.85 -11.40
CA GLY A 15 2.83 4.59 -12.12
C GLY A 15 4.00 3.61 -12.03
N THR A 16 4.98 3.88 -11.15
CA THR A 16 6.13 2.99 -10.93
C THR A 16 5.77 1.80 -10.03
N LEU A 17 4.75 1.96 -9.18
CA LEU A 17 4.19 0.87 -8.37
C LEU A 17 2.75 0.62 -8.79
N THR A 18 2.40 -0.66 -8.92
CA THR A 18 1.02 -1.10 -9.14
C THR A 18 0.33 -1.36 -7.82
N LYS A 19 -1.00 -1.41 -7.86
CA LYS A 19 -1.84 -1.73 -6.69
C LYS A 19 -1.47 -3.09 -6.09
N GLU A 20 -1.19 -4.08 -6.93
CA GLU A 20 -0.74 -5.41 -6.53
C GLU A 20 0.58 -5.36 -5.73
N GLN A 21 1.55 -4.55 -6.18
CA GLN A 21 2.82 -4.38 -5.47
C GLN A 21 2.64 -3.68 -4.11
N ILE A 22 1.66 -2.79 -3.97
CA ILE A 22 1.32 -2.21 -2.65
C ILE A 22 0.63 -3.27 -1.78
N SER A 23 -0.25 -4.09 -2.36
CA SER A 23 -0.91 -5.21 -1.68
C SER A 23 0.10 -6.23 -1.13
N GLU A 24 1.09 -6.64 -1.93
CA GLU A 24 2.17 -7.53 -1.49
C GLU A 24 2.95 -6.97 -0.30
N ARG A 25 3.13 -5.65 -0.24
CA ARG A 25 3.78 -4.99 0.91
C ARG A 25 2.92 -5.03 2.16
N VAL A 26 1.59 -5.02 2.03
CA VAL A 26 0.66 -5.26 3.14
C VAL A 26 0.77 -6.70 3.61
N ALA A 27 0.72 -7.66 2.69
CA ALA A 27 0.85 -9.08 3.00
C ALA A 27 2.20 -9.41 3.66
N LYS A 28 3.27 -8.72 3.27
CA LYS A 28 4.61 -8.83 3.88
C LYS A 28 4.71 -8.11 5.24
N GLY A 29 3.70 -7.34 5.65
CA GLY A 29 3.71 -6.53 6.87
C GLY A 29 4.63 -5.30 6.81
N SER A 30 5.08 -4.91 5.61
CA SER A 30 5.90 -3.70 5.42
C SER A 30 5.07 -2.42 5.53
N ILE A 31 3.76 -2.51 5.28
CA ILE A 31 2.77 -1.46 5.49
C ILE A 31 1.46 -2.08 5.99
N SER A 32 0.61 -1.29 6.65
CA SER A 32 -0.72 -1.72 7.10
C SER A 32 -1.81 -1.48 6.04
N ALA A 33 -3.00 -2.07 6.23
CA ALA A 33 -4.17 -1.84 5.38
C ALA A 33 -4.58 -0.35 5.29
N ASP A 34 -4.46 0.39 6.40
CA ASP A 34 -4.68 1.83 6.45
C ASP A 34 -3.66 2.61 5.59
N GLU A 35 -2.39 2.20 5.64
CA GLU A 35 -1.32 2.77 4.82
C GLU A 35 -1.53 2.45 3.33
N TYR A 36 -2.07 1.27 2.99
CA TYR A 36 -2.48 0.93 1.63
C TYR A 36 -3.61 1.83 1.13
N GLU A 37 -4.64 2.07 1.95
CA GLU A 37 -5.74 2.98 1.60
C GLU A 37 -5.21 4.39 1.38
N TYR A 38 -4.29 4.86 2.23
CA TYR A 38 -3.66 6.16 2.06
C TYR A 38 -2.84 6.29 0.77
N ILE A 39 -2.19 5.21 0.31
CA ILE A 39 -1.38 5.17 -0.92
C ILE A 39 -2.27 5.11 -2.16
N THR A 40 -3.23 4.16 -2.17
CA THR A 40 -4.02 3.80 -3.36
C THR A 40 -5.32 4.59 -3.48
N GLY A 41 -5.85 5.09 -2.37
CA GLY A 41 -7.17 5.69 -2.26
C GLY A 41 -8.31 4.67 -2.19
N GLU A 42 -8.00 3.38 -2.12
CA GLU A 42 -8.98 2.30 -2.08
C GLU A 42 -8.79 1.43 -0.83
N LYS A 43 -9.90 0.93 -0.28
CA LYS A 43 -9.85 -0.01 0.83
C LYS A 43 -9.06 -1.25 0.44
N PHE A 44 -8.13 -1.64 1.30
CA PHE A 44 -7.46 -2.92 1.16
C PHE A 44 -8.46 -4.05 1.38
N SER A 45 -8.78 -4.80 0.33
CA SER A 45 -9.65 -5.99 0.38
C SER A 45 -8.84 -7.29 0.36
N GLY A 46 -7.51 -7.21 0.49
CA GLY A 46 -6.57 -8.29 0.16
C GLY A 46 -6.18 -9.21 1.31
N GLY A 47 -7.05 -9.44 2.28
CA GLY A 47 -6.77 -10.44 3.32
C GLY A 47 -7.65 -10.28 4.55
N ASP A 48 -8.85 -10.84 4.49
CA ASP A 48 -9.37 -11.60 5.63
C ASP A 48 -8.31 -12.65 5.96
N THR A 49 -7.46 -12.37 6.94
CA THR A 49 -6.76 -13.43 7.67
C THR A 49 -7.60 -13.63 8.92
N GLU A 50 -8.65 -14.44 8.78
CA GLU A 50 -9.27 -15.14 9.91
C GLU A 50 -8.28 -16.12 10.54
#